data_AF-A0A1S2T2F4-F1
#
_entry.id   AF-A0A1S2T2F4-F1
#
_cell.length_a   1.000
_cell.length_b   1.000
_cell.length_c   1.000
_cell.angle_alpha   90.00
_cell.angle_beta   90.00
_cell.angle_gamma   90.00
#
_symmetry.space_group_name_H-M   'P 1'
#
loop_
_entity.id
_entity.type
_entity.pdbx_description
1 polymer ?
#
loop_
_entity_poly.entity_id
_entity_poly.type
_entity_poly.pdbx_seq_one_letter_code
_entity_poly.pdbx_strand_id
1 'polypeptide(L)'
;MKLPSQLSKFDYAVYAISLCLCFLLFKQSDLTHTNSSSFAFLYGHFWDFYDYNKSRMGDNNYLPIFYWFFALWNIPLKLLGLLPEVTGETWMLATPIQTIWSKLLLAVFFFCSVSLVGKISEQISATALPNKINQDGLPPRYLFATSPIAIFAVFIFSGYDIFAVFFMLLGVRAYFAKNFNWFALWFSVAISFKYFAVLIYLPLVLLIEKRLIYLVLYGLLGVSITAIQFALYWHSDIFLGEIFGLVSAKATGHAVSIRFVIANIAYGAMCLYLYFSKLDITADPQAWYRRTIFACILSYALFFSWVLWHPQWIILITPFICLSYSFTRNQKTMLCIEILGYLGFAIYCMNNWVGNVDNTMIYGGVFGGILPQMHTLASDVIGHKWMALSRTLFYGLLYAPLLMMVLERFDPMIARKSDGSKLGFWAIGLSSERTLFDIRFLVATYFYILVTAVCLYRG
;
A
#
# COMPACT_ATOMS: atom_id res chain seq x y z
N MET A 1 5.06 26.95 -12.37
CA MET A 1 4.50 26.47 -13.66
C MET A 1 3.54 25.36 -13.29
N LYS A 2 2.24 25.66 -13.25
CA LYS A 2 1.20 24.73 -12.83
C LYS A 2 1.25 23.50 -13.75
N LEU A 3 0.99 22.30 -13.23
CA LEU A 3 0.44 21.23 -14.07
C LEU A 3 -0.67 21.87 -14.93
N PRO A 4 -0.79 21.55 -16.23
CA PRO A 4 -2.03 21.90 -16.90
C PRO A 4 -3.15 21.29 -16.06
N SER A 5 -4.09 22.13 -15.64
CA SER A 5 -5.30 21.74 -14.90
C SER A 5 -6.16 20.72 -15.66
N GLN A 6 -5.70 20.23 -16.80
CA GLN A 6 -6.35 19.29 -17.67
C GLN A 6 -5.29 18.29 -18.17
N LEU A 7 -5.31 17.08 -17.62
CA LEU A 7 -4.74 15.91 -18.28
C LEU A 7 -5.42 15.78 -19.65
N SER A 8 -4.64 15.59 -20.71
CA SER A 8 -5.16 15.43 -22.07
C SER A 8 -5.84 14.06 -22.23
N LYS A 9 -6.67 13.90 -23.27
CA LYS A 9 -7.21 12.57 -23.64
C LYS A 9 -6.09 11.56 -23.89
N PHE A 10 -4.97 12.02 -24.43
CA PHE A 10 -3.78 11.20 -24.65
C PHE A 10 -3.18 10.71 -23.33
N ASP A 11 -3.09 11.57 -22.31
CA ASP A 11 -2.59 11.18 -20.97
C ASP A 11 -3.44 10.06 -20.37
N TYR A 12 -4.77 10.18 -20.46
CA TYR A 12 -5.68 9.14 -19.98
C TYR A 12 -5.54 7.84 -20.78
N ALA A 13 -5.36 7.92 -22.10
CA ALA A 13 -5.15 6.74 -22.94
C ALA A 13 -3.85 6.02 -22.59
N VAL A 14 -2.73 6.75 -22.46
CA VAL A 14 -1.43 6.19 -22.06
C VAL A 14 -1.52 5.56 -20.67
N TYR A 15 -2.21 6.22 -19.73
CA TYR A 15 -2.44 5.68 -18.40
C TYR A 15 -3.23 4.37 -18.41
N ALA A 16 -4.38 4.35 -19.09
CA ALA A 16 -5.24 3.19 -19.18
C ALA A 16 -4.55 2.00 -19.88
N ILE A 17 -3.86 2.25 -21.00
CA ILE A 17 -3.13 1.22 -21.73
C ILE A 17 -2.01 0.63 -20.87
N SER A 18 -1.20 1.48 -20.22
CA SER A 18 -0.07 1.00 -19.41
C SER A 18 -0.53 0.21 -18.19
N LEU A 19 -1.61 0.64 -17.52
CA LEU A 19 -2.21 -0.15 -16.43
C LEU A 19 -2.81 -1.47 -16.94
N CYS A 20 -3.48 -1.46 -18.09
CA CYS A 20 -4.01 -2.66 -18.71
C CYS A 20 -2.90 -3.67 -19.02
N LEU A 21 -1.75 -3.20 -19.54
CA LEU A 21 -0.59 -4.05 -19.76
C LEU A 21 -0.08 -4.67 -18.45
N CYS A 22 0.15 -3.87 -17.40
CA CYS A 22 0.54 -4.42 -16.09
C CYS A 22 -0.48 -5.43 -15.56
N PHE A 23 -1.77 -5.10 -15.67
CA PHE A 23 -2.89 -5.93 -15.23
C PHE A 23 -2.94 -7.28 -15.94
N LEU A 24 -2.69 -7.32 -17.25
CA LEU A 24 -2.78 -8.57 -18.02
C LEU A 24 -1.50 -9.41 -17.90
N LEU A 25 -0.33 -8.76 -17.84
CA LEU A 25 0.95 -9.45 -17.95
C LEU A 25 1.40 -10.16 -16.68
N PHE A 26 1.19 -9.59 -15.49
CA PHE A 26 1.83 -10.10 -14.26
C PHE A 26 0.81 -10.50 -13.20
N LYS A 27 1.12 -11.50 -12.38
CA LYS A 27 0.36 -11.84 -11.17
C LYS A 27 1.22 -12.69 -10.24
N GLN A 28 1.21 -12.40 -8.95
CA GLN A 28 1.81 -13.27 -7.93
C GLN A 28 0.81 -14.37 -7.49
N SER A 29 1.32 -15.53 -7.06
CA SER A 29 0.52 -16.74 -6.80
C SER A 29 -0.46 -16.63 -5.63
N ASP A 30 -0.20 -15.79 -4.61
CA ASP A 30 -1.05 -15.63 -3.42
C ASP A 30 -2.47 -15.20 -3.79
N LEU A 31 -2.65 -14.42 -4.85
CA LEU A 31 -3.98 -14.04 -5.33
C LEU A 31 -4.78 -15.29 -5.75
N THR A 32 -4.13 -16.20 -6.48
CA THR A 32 -4.79 -17.45 -6.93
C THR A 32 -5.18 -18.28 -5.72
N HIS A 33 -4.25 -18.49 -4.79
CA HIS A 33 -4.51 -19.28 -3.58
C HIS A 33 -5.67 -18.71 -2.76
N THR A 34 -5.63 -17.40 -2.48
CA THR A 34 -6.62 -16.73 -1.64
C THR A 34 -7.99 -16.71 -2.30
N ASN A 35 -8.03 -16.37 -3.60
CA ASN A 35 -9.27 -16.36 -4.37
C ASN A 35 -9.89 -17.75 -4.48
N SER A 36 -9.09 -18.77 -4.81
CA SER A 36 -9.60 -20.14 -4.94
C SER A 36 -10.06 -20.72 -3.60
N SER A 37 -9.35 -20.43 -2.51
CA SER A 37 -9.77 -20.86 -1.15
C SER A 37 -11.14 -20.29 -0.79
N SER A 38 -11.48 -19.08 -1.27
CA SER A 38 -12.78 -18.46 -1.03
C SER A 38 -13.97 -19.24 -1.61
N PHE A 39 -13.74 -20.13 -2.58
CA PHE A 39 -14.80 -20.93 -3.18
C PHE A 39 -15.43 -21.89 -2.17
N ALA A 40 -14.72 -22.30 -1.12
CA ALA A 40 -15.26 -23.12 -0.04
C ALA A 40 -16.55 -22.51 0.56
N PHE A 41 -16.57 -21.19 0.79
CA PHE A 41 -17.78 -20.49 1.24
C PHE A 41 -18.93 -20.61 0.25
N LEU A 42 -18.63 -20.51 -1.04
CA LEU A 42 -19.63 -20.65 -2.07
C LEU A 42 -20.18 -22.08 -2.14
N TYR A 43 -19.41 -23.10 -1.77
CA TYR A 43 -19.86 -24.50 -1.69
C TYR A 43 -20.44 -24.90 -0.32
N GLY A 44 -20.67 -23.94 0.59
CA GLY A 44 -21.38 -24.18 1.85
C GLY A 44 -20.48 -24.44 3.06
N HIS A 45 -19.16 -24.39 2.90
CA HIS A 45 -18.19 -24.59 3.98
C HIS A 45 -17.96 -23.32 4.79
N PHE A 46 -19.02 -22.85 5.46
CA PHE A 46 -18.96 -21.65 6.30
C PHE A 46 -18.28 -21.93 7.64
N TRP A 47 -18.67 -23.01 8.33
CA TRP A 47 -18.24 -23.29 9.70
C TRP A 47 -16.95 -24.10 9.80
N ASP A 48 -16.60 -24.80 8.73
CA ASP A 48 -15.44 -25.68 8.59
C ASP A 48 -14.46 -25.18 7.51
N PHE A 49 -14.51 -23.89 7.15
CA PHE A 49 -13.73 -23.31 6.05
C PHE A 49 -12.23 -23.68 6.09
N TYR A 50 -11.58 -23.50 7.24
CA TYR A 50 -10.15 -23.76 7.38
C TYR A 50 -9.84 -25.25 7.32
N ASP A 51 -10.66 -26.07 7.98
CA ASP A 51 -10.56 -27.53 7.98
C ASP A 51 -10.76 -28.11 6.57
N TYR A 52 -11.77 -27.62 5.85
CA TYR A 52 -12.08 -27.99 4.48
C TYR A 52 -10.93 -27.65 3.53
N ASN A 53 -10.37 -26.44 3.66
CA ASN A 53 -9.30 -25.98 2.78
C ASN A 53 -7.94 -26.59 3.13
N LYS A 54 -7.64 -26.92 4.39
CA LYS A 54 -6.34 -27.50 4.77
C LYS A 54 -5.98 -28.72 3.94
N SER A 55 -6.95 -29.61 3.68
CA SER A 55 -6.73 -30.83 2.91
C SER A 55 -6.77 -30.64 1.38
N ARG A 56 -7.12 -29.44 0.89
CA ARG A 56 -7.37 -29.17 -0.55
C ARG A 56 -6.48 -28.07 -1.12
N MET A 57 -6.29 -27.01 -0.35
CA MET A 57 -5.61 -25.76 -0.72
C MET A 57 -4.35 -25.51 0.14
N GLY A 58 -4.13 -26.30 1.19
CA GLY A 58 -3.08 -26.04 2.17
C GLY A 58 -3.47 -24.90 3.11
N ASP A 59 -2.47 -24.11 3.51
CA ASP A 59 -2.60 -23.19 4.65
C ASP A 59 -3.34 -21.89 4.28
N ASN A 60 -4.34 -21.55 5.08
CA ASN A 60 -5.07 -20.29 4.97
C ASN A 60 -4.62 -19.31 6.06
N ASN A 61 -3.68 -18.44 5.72
CA ASN A 61 -2.98 -17.57 6.67
C ASN A 61 -3.65 -16.22 6.95
N TYR A 62 -4.90 -16.05 6.54
CA TYR A 62 -5.64 -14.79 6.66
C TYR A 62 -6.93 -14.98 7.44
N LEU A 63 -7.44 -13.88 8.01
CA LEU A 63 -8.77 -13.89 8.63
C LEU A 63 -9.88 -14.10 7.58
N PRO A 64 -11.04 -14.63 7.99
CA PRO A 64 -12.17 -14.94 7.11
C PRO A 64 -12.59 -13.80 6.17
N ILE A 65 -12.44 -12.55 6.60
CA ILE A 65 -12.87 -11.37 5.84
C ILE A 65 -12.26 -11.27 4.43
N PHE A 66 -11.01 -11.71 4.23
CA PHE A 66 -10.42 -11.76 2.88
C PHE A 66 -11.21 -12.69 1.98
N TYR A 67 -11.45 -13.90 2.48
CA TYR A 67 -12.15 -14.93 1.77
C TYR A 67 -13.62 -14.57 1.56
N TRP A 68 -14.28 -13.89 2.51
CA TRP A 68 -15.65 -13.40 2.32
C TRP A 68 -15.76 -12.40 1.17
N PHE A 69 -14.79 -11.49 1.03
CA PHE A 69 -14.80 -10.51 -0.06
C PHE A 69 -14.62 -11.19 -1.42
N PHE A 70 -13.68 -12.14 -1.51
CA PHE A 70 -13.52 -12.93 -2.74
C PHE A 70 -14.73 -13.82 -3.02
N ALA A 71 -15.30 -14.49 -2.02
CA ALA A 71 -16.49 -15.32 -2.18
C ALA A 71 -17.66 -14.48 -2.71
N LEU A 72 -17.95 -13.34 -2.08
CA LEU A 72 -18.99 -12.41 -2.51
C LEU A 72 -18.77 -11.95 -3.96
N TRP A 73 -17.53 -11.59 -4.30
CA TRP A 73 -17.17 -11.17 -5.65
C TRP A 73 -17.28 -12.30 -6.69
N ASN A 74 -17.12 -13.56 -6.27
CA ASN A 74 -17.15 -14.73 -7.14
C ASN A 74 -18.56 -15.34 -7.31
N ILE A 75 -19.60 -14.80 -6.65
CA ILE A 75 -20.99 -15.24 -6.86
C ILE A 75 -21.37 -15.25 -8.35
N PRO A 76 -21.09 -14.20 -9.16
CA PRO A 76 -21.42 -14.22 -10.59
C PRO A 76 -20.73 -15.35 -11.35
N LEU A 77 -19.45 -15.65 -11.05
CA LEU A 77 -18.76 -16.77 -11.68
C LEU A 77 -19.39 -18.11 -11.30
N LYS A 78 -19.83 -18.27 -10.04
CA LYS A 78 -20.54 -19.48 -9.61
C LYS A 78 -21.84 -19.67 -10.38
N LEU A 79 -22.65 -18.62 -10.47
CA LEU A 79 -23.95 -18.66 -11.16
C LEU A 79 -23.81 -18.98 -12.65
N LEU A 80 -22.70 -18.58 -13.27
CA LEU A 80 -22.37 -18.87 -14.67
C LEU A 80 -21.71 -20.24 -14.89
N GLY A 81 -21.48 -21.04 -13.84
CA GLY A 81 -20.79 -22.33 -13.94
C GLY A 81 -19.30 -22.20 -14.30
N LEU A 82 -18.69 -21.03 -14.03
CA LEU A 82 -17.28 -20.73 -14.34
C LEU A 82 -16.33 -20.98 -13.15
N LEU A 83 -16.88 -21.40 -12.02
CA LEU A 83 -16.11 -21.88 -10.89
C LEU A 83 -16.06 -23.41 -10.90
N PRO A 84 -14.87 -24.01 -10.82
CA PRO A 84 -14.77 -25.44 -10.71
C PRO A 84 -15.18 -25.87 -9.25
N GLU A 85 -15.64 -27.11 -9.04
CA GLU A 85 -15.90 -27.70 -7.70
C GLU A 85 -14.64 -28.10 -6.93
N VAL A 86 -14.24 -27.44 -5.85
CA VAL A 86 -12.94 -27.66 -5.16
C VAL A 86 -12.63 -29.15 -4.83
N THR A 87 -11.93 -29.85 -5.73
CA THR A 87 -11.33 -31.19 -5.54
C THR A 87 -9.84 -31.07 -5.13
N GLY A 88 -9.07 -32.16 -5.12
CA GLY A 88 -7.64 -32.12 -4.79
C GLY A 88 -6.70 -31.76 -5.96
N GLU A 89 -7.14 -31.91 -7.22
CA GLU A 89 -6.20 -32.00 -8.36
C GLU A 89 -6.32 -30.90 -9.44
N THR A 90 -7.45 -30.22 -9.58
CA THR A 90 -7.75 -29.28 -10.70
C THR A 90 -7.59 -27.77 -10.38
N TRP A 91 -6.93 -27.37 -9.27
CA TRP A 91 -7.20 -26.07 -8.61
C TRP A 91 -6.06 -25.05 -8.59
N MET A 92 -4.85 -25.47 -8.94
CA MET A 92 -3.68 -24.57 -8.94
C MET A 92 -3.55 -23.73 -10.21
N LEU A 93 -4.48 -23.85 -11.16
CA LEU A 93 -4.47 -23.12 -12.43
C LEU A 93 -5.72 -22.24 -12.51
N ALA A 94 -5.63 -21.01 -11.99
CA ALA A 94 -6.66 -20.01 -12.24
C ALA A 94 -6.76 -19.78 -13.76
N THR A 95 -7.94 -19.94 -14.32
CA THR A 95 -8.17 -19.65 -15.74
C THR A 95 -7.88 -18.18 -16.04
N PRO A 96 -7.59 -17.79 -17.30
CA PRO A 96 -7.48 -16.40 -17.69
C PRO A 96 -8.66 -15.55 -17.23
N ILE A 97 -9.88 -16.10 -17.31
CA ILE A 97 -11.12 -15.45 -16.88
C ILE A 97 -11.11 -15.20 -15.36
N GLN A 98 -10.79 -16.22 -14.56
CA GLN A 98 -10.71 -16.08 -13.09
C GLN A 98 -9.61 -15.12 -12.66
N THR A 99 -8.48 -15.13 -13.36
CA THR A 99 -7.38 -14.18 -13.13
C THR A 99 -7.84 -12.75 -13.40
N ILE A 100 -8.48 -12.49 -14.55
CA ILE A 100 -9.04 -11.16 -14.86
C ILE A 100 -10.09 -10.76 -13.80
N TRP A 101 -11.00 -11.67 -13.46
CA TRP A 101 -12.10 -11.40 -12.53
C TRP A 101 -11.60 -11.05 -11.12
N SER A 102 -10.68 -11.83 -10.58
CA SER A 102 -10.09 -11.58 -9.25
C SER A 102 -9.26 -10.30 -9.22
N LYS A 103 -8.48 -10.01 -10.28
CA LYS A 103 -7.74 -8.73 -10.37
C LYS A 103 -8.65 -7.53 -10.54
N LEU A 104 -9.82 -7.68 -11.18
CA LEU A 104 -10.80 -6.60 -11.32
C LEU A 104 -11.31 -6.12 -9.96
N LEU A 105 -11.54 -7.03 -9.00
CA LEU A 105 -11.87 -6.66 -7.62
C LEU A 105 -10.82 -5.73 -7.03
N LEU A 106 -9.54 -6.07 -7.18
CA LEU A 106 -8.43 -5.26 -6.65
C LEU A 106 -8.36 -3.88 -7.31
N ALA A 107 -8.56 -3.83 -8.64
CA ALA A 107 -8.59 -2.58 -9.39
C ALA A 107 -9.75 -1.67 -8.94
N VAL A 108 -10.94 -2.22 -8.69
CA VAL A 108 -12.09 -1.46 -8.15
C VAL A 108 -11.73 -0.83 -6.81
N PHE A 109 -11.17 -1.59 -5.87
CA PHE A 109 -10.76 -1.06 -4.57
C PHE A 109 -9.62 -0.03 -4.68
N PHE A 110 -8.73 -0.20 -5.65
CA PHE A 110 -7.69 0.78 -5.94
C PHE A 110 -8.27 2.11 -6.42
N PHE A 111 -9.15 2.11 -7.42
CA PHE A 111 -9.76 3.36 -7.92
C PHE A 111 -10.70 4.01 -6.90
N CYS A 112 -11.40 3.21 -6.08
CA CYS A 112 -12.12 3.71 -4.92
C CYS A 112 -11.18 4.40 -3.92
N SER A 113 -10.00 3.84 -3.67
CA SER A 113 -8.96 4.44 -2.82
C SER A 113 -8.39 5.73 -3.42
N VAL A 114 -8.16 5.78 -4.74
CA VAL A 114 -7.78 7.01 -5.47
C VAL A 114 -8.83 8.11 -5.27
N SER A 115 -10.13 7.77 -5.38
CA SER A 115 -11.22 8.70 -5.11
C SER A 115 -11.19 9.22 -3.67
N LEU A 116 -10.95 8.34 -2.69
CA LEU A 116 -10.85 8.73 -1.28
C LEU A 116 -9.65 9.63 -1.00
N VAL A 117 -8.47 9.36 -1.57
CA VAL A 117 -7.30 10.25 -1.47
C VAL A 117 -7.65 11.64 -2.01
N GLY A 118 -8.38 11.72 -3.13
CA GLY A 118 -8.89 12.98 -3.68
C GLY A 118 -9.81 13.72 -2.70
N LYS A 119 -10.81 13.04 -2.14
CA LYS A 119 -11.75 13.62 -1.17
C LYS A 119 -11.07 14.08 0.12
N ILE A 120 -10.10 13.32 0.62
CA ILE A 120 -9.31 13.70 1.81
C ILE A 120 -8.47 14.95 1.49
N SER A 121 -7.81 14.98 0.33
CA SER A 121 -7.05 16.16 -0.10
C SER A 121 -7.94 17.39 -0.26
N GLU A 122 -9.14 17.25 -0.82
CA GLU A 122 -10.10 18.36 -0.96
C GLU A 122 -10.53 18.89 0.41
N GLN A 123 -10.80 18.02 1.38
CA GLN A 123 -11.13 18.41 2.76
C GLN A 123 -9.98 19.14 3.46
N ILE A 124 -8.74 18.67 3.23
CA ILE A 124 -7.52 19.33 3.71
C ILE A 124 -7.43 20.75 3.11
N SER A 125 -7.61 20.89 1.80
CA SER A 125 -7.54 22.18 1.09
C SER A 125 -8.67 23.15 1.45
N ALA A 126 -9.88 22.66 1.71
CA ALA A 126 -11.06 23.50 1.97
C ALA A 126 -10.96 24.34 3.26
N THR A 127 -10.13 23.93 4.20
CA THR A 127 -9.96 24.61 5.50
C THR A 127 -8.63 25.39 5.60
N ALA A 128 -7.93 25.55 4.46
CA ALA A 128 -6.58 26.05 4.45
C ALA A 128 -6.49 27.55 4.17
N LEU A 129 -5.66 28.24 4.96
CA LEU A 129 -5.14 29.54 4.60
C LEU A 129 -4.12 29.39 3.44
N PRO A 130 -4.03 30.37 2.51
CA PRO A 130 -3.22 30.25 1.28
C PRO A 130 -1.75 29.84 1.49
N ASN A 131 -1.15 30.16 2.64
CA ASN A 131 0.27 29.91 2.92
C ASN A 131 0.56 28.60 3.67
N LYS A 132 -0.46 27.85 4.11
CA LYS A 132 -0.31 26.61 4.90
C LYS A 132 -0.36 25.33 4.06
N ILE A 133 -0.83 25.42 2.82
CA ILE A 133 -0.96 24.29 1.89
C ILE A 133 -0.35 24.67 0.55
N ASN A 134 0.21 23.69 -0.15
CA ASN A 134 0.61 23.86 -1.53
C ASN A 134 -0.61 23.78 -2.48
N GLN A 135 -1.36 24.89 -2.60
CA GLN A 135 -2.57 24.96 -3.43
C GLN A 135 -2.30 24.84 -4.94
N ASP A 136 -1.08 25.17 -5.38
CA ASP A 136 -0.67 25.08 -6.78
C ASP A 136 0.06 23.75 -7.12
N GLY A 137 0.15 22.84 -6.14
CA GLY A 137 0.89 21.59 -6.26
C GLY A 137 0.14 20.44 -6.94
N LEU A 138 0.87 19.36 -7.21
CA LEU A 138 0.36 18.10 -7.76
C LEU A 138 -0.77 17.51 -6.89
N PRO A 139 -1.97 17.25 -7.46
CA PRO A 139 -3.07 16.67 -6.69
C PRO A 139 -2.74 15.27 -6.17
N PRO A 140 -2.87 15.00 -4.85
CA PRO A 140 -2.59 13.69 -4.26
C PRO A 140 -3.29 12.51 -4.92
N ARG A 141 -4.51 12.70 -5.46
CA ARG A 141 -5.24 11.66 -6.18
C ARG A 141 -4.47 11.16 -7.42
N TYR A 142 -3.87 12.07 -8.18
CA TYR A 142 -3.11 11.70 -9.37
C TYR A 142 -1.77 11.09 -8.98
N LEU A 143 -1.12 11.62 -7.95
CA LEU A 143 0.11 11.03 -7.41
C LEU A 143 -0.11 9.58 -6.94
N PHE A 144 -1.23 9.29 -6.28
CA PHE A 144 -1.56 7.93 -5.88
C PHE A 144 -1.94 7.04 -7.07
N ALA A 145 -2.78 7.56 -7.99
CA ALA A 145 -3.20 6.84 -9.20
C ALA A 145 -2.02 6.43 -10.09
N THR A 146 -0.97 7.25 -10.16
CA THR A 146 0.26 7.00 -10.93
C THR A 146 1.43 6.54 -10.08
N SER A 147 1.20 6.16 -8.82
CA SER A 147 2.28 5.79 -7.90
C SER A 147 2.97 4.50 -8.35
N PRO A 148 4.32 4.50 -8.49
CA PRO A 148 5.05 3.29 -8.83
C PRO A 148 4.83 2.12 -7.89
N ILE A 149 4.80 2.39 -6.58
CA ILE A 149 4.54 1.38 -5.57
C ILE A 149 3.10 0.87 -5.65
N ALA A 150 2.12 1.76 -5.84
CA ALA A 150 0.72 1.34 -5.89
C ALA A 150 0.42 0.54 -7.17
N ILE A 151 0.99 0.96 -8.32
CA ILE A 151 0.90 0.22 -9.58
C ILE A 151 1.53 -1.16 -9.43
N PHE A 152 2.74 -1.22 -8.87
CA PHE A 152 3.39 -2.48 -8.58
C PHE A 152 2.52 -3.36 -7.67
N ALA A 153 2.08 -2.87 -6.52
CA ALA A 153 1.40 -3.67 -5.52
C ALA A 153 0.03 -4.19 -6.02
N VAL A 154 -0.72 -3.40 -6.79
CA VAL A 154 -2.08 -3.79 -7.24
C VAL A 154 -2.08 -4.45 -8.61
N PHE A 155 -1.35 -3.90 -9.59
CA PHE A 155 -1.50 -4.34 -10.98
C PHE A 155 -0.43 -5.34 -11.40
N ILE A 156 0.79 -5.24 -10.88
CA ILE A 156 1.87 -6.18 -11.19
C ILE A 156 1.82 -7.37 -10.22
N PHE A 157 1.94 -7.10 -8.92
CA PHE A 157 1.92 -8.11 -7.87
C PHE A 157 0.53 -8.73 -7.69
N SER A 158 -0.54 -7.95 -7.89
CA SER A 158 -1.93 -8.37 -7.62
C SER A 158 -2.21 -8.60 -6.13
N GLY A 159 -1.66 -7.73 -5.28
CA GLY A 159 -1.80 -7.76 -3.84
C GLY A 159 -3.13 -7.17 -3.36
N TYR A 160 -3.80 -7.88 -2.45
CA TYR A 160 -5.09 -7.52 -1.87
C TYR A 160 -4.99 -6.67 -0.60
N ASP A 161 -3.79 -6.24 -0.20
CA ASP A 161 -3.60 -5.24 0.87
C ASP A 161 -4.32 -3.90 0.57
N ILE A 162 -4.71 -3.67 -0.69
CA ILE A 162 -5.55 -2.53 -1.09
C ILE A 162 -6.90 -2.51 -0.36
N PHE A 163 -7.43 -3.65 0.10
CA PHE A 163 -8.63 -3.68 0.95
C PHE A 163 -8.38 -2.94 2.27
N ALA A 164 -7.28 -3.25 2.96
CA ALA A 164 -6.90 -2.54 4.17
C ALA A 164 -6.70 -1.05 3.91
N VAL A 165 -6.02 -0.69 2.82
CA VAL A 165 -5.82 0.71 2.41
C VAL A 165 -7.14 1.46 2.23
N PHE A 166 -8.09 0.87 1.50
CA PHE A 166 -9.40 1.47 1.27
C PHE A 166 -10.12 1.79 2.59
N PHE A 167 -10.17 0.82 3.52
CA PHE A 167 -10.83 1.01 4.82
C PHE A 167 -10.06 1.96 5.74
N MET A 168 -8.72 1.97 5.70
CA MET A 168 -7.92 2.99 6.40
C MET A 168 -8.25 4.40 5.90
N LEU A 169 -8.40 4.60 4.59
CA LEU A 169 -8.76 5.90 4.03
C LEU A 169 -10.19 6.31 4.38
N LEU A 170 -11.14 5.38 4.43
CA LEU A 170 -12.48 5.64 4.99
C LEU A 170 -12.40 6.08 6.45
N GLY A 171 -11.57 5.39 7.25
CA GLY A 171 -11.31 5.74 8.64
C GLY A 171 -10.74 7.15 8.79
N VAL A 172 -9.71 7.49 8.03
CA VAL A 172 -9.08 8.83 8.05
C VAL A 172 -10.04 9.92 7.58
N ARG A 173 -10.87 9.64 6.57
CA ARG A 173 -11.90 10.60 6.14
C ARG A 173 -12.94 10.84 7.22
N ALA A 174 -13.43 9.77 7.88
CA ALA A 174 -14.34 9.90 9.01
C ALA A 174 -13.68 10.64 10.19
N TYR A 175 -12.39 10.38 10.43
CA TYR A 175 -11.58 11.04 11.44
C TYR A 175 -11.52 12.55 11.20
N PHE A 176 -11.20 13.00 9.98
CA PHE A 176 -11.20 14.43 9.64
C PHE A 176 -12.60 15.05 9.66
N ALA A 177 -13.65 14.27 9.40
CA ALA A 177 -15.03 14.69 9.59
C ALA A 177 -15.47 14.73 11.08
N LYS A 178 -14.53 14.53 12.03
CA LYS A 178 -14.77 14.44 13.48
C LYS A 178 -15.77 13.34 13.89
N ASN A 179 -15.97 12.36 13.02
CA ASN A 179 -16.85 11.23 13.25
C ASN A 179 -16.04 10.03 13.76
N PHE A 180 -15.67 10.09 15.04
CA PHE A 180 -14.69 9.19 15.63
C PHE A 180 -15.17 7.75 15.79
N ASN A 181 -16.48 7.53 15.96
CA ASN A 181 -17.06 6.18 15.99
C ASN A 181 -16.92 5.49 14.63
N TRP A 182 -17.23 6.19 13.55
CA TRP A 182 -17.05 5.66 12.20
C TRP A 182 -15.57 5.51 11.83
N PHE A 183 -14.70 6.41 12.29
CA PHE A 183 -13.24 6.24 12.19
C PHE A 183 -12.80 4.91 12.82
N ALA A 184 -13.20 4.65 14.06
CA ALA A 184 -12.83 3.43 14.76
C ALA A 184 -13.42 2.16 14.13
N LEU A 185 -14.68 2.22 13.67
CA LEU A 185 -15.30 1.10 12.97
C LEU A 185 -14.59 0.76 11.65
N TRP A 186 -14.28 1.77 10.82
CA TRP A 186 -13.53 1.56 9.57
C TRP A 186 -12.13 1.03 9.82
N PHE A 187 -11.46 1.49 10.88
CA PHE A 187 -10.18 0.93 11.29
C PHE A 187 -10.31 -0.51 11.81
N SER A 188 -11.43 -0.88 12.43
CA SER A 188 -11.66 -2.27 12.81
C SER A 188 -11.77 -3.21 11.61
N VAL A 189 -12.41 -2.75 10.53
CA VAL A 189 -12.41 -3.47 9.24
C VAL A 189 -10.99 -3.54 8.68
N ALA A 190 -10.26 -2.42 8.66
CA ALA A 190 -8.91 -2.36 8.13
C ALA A 190 -7.92 -3.28 8.88
N ILE A 191 -7.98 -3.29 10.22
CA ILE A 191 -7.17 -4.15 11.09
C ILE A 191 -7.44 -5.63 10.80
N SER A 192 -8.69 -5.98 10.50
CA SER A 192 -9.09 -7.34 10.14
C SER A 192 -8.50 -7.81 8.80
N PHE A 193 -8.29 -6.89 7.85
CA PHE A 193 -7.51 -7.20 6.63
C PHE A 193 -6.01 -7.14 6.89
N LYS A 194 -5.55 -6.22 7.71
CA LYS A 194 -4.13 -6.05 7.99
C LYS A 194 -3.91 -5.54 9.39
N TYR A 195 -3.40 -6.42 10.26
CA TYR A 195 -3.13 -6.07 11.66
C TYR A 195 -2.27 -4.81 11.79
N PHE A 196 -1.36 -4.55 10.84
CA PHE A 196 -0.51 -3.36 10.82
C PHE A 196 -1.28 -2.03 10.70
N ALA A 197 -2.55 -2.03 10.30
CA ALA A 197 -3.41 -0.84 10.38
C ALA A 197 -3.53 -0.30 11.81
N VAL A 198 -3.33 -1.14 12.83
CA VAL A 198 -3.29 -0.72 14.24
C VAL A 198 -2.18 0.30 14.50
N LEU A 199 -1.07 0.22 13.74
CA LEU A 199 0.11 1.06 13.91
C LEU A 199 -0.17 2.52 13.56
N ILE A 200 -1.15 2.80 12.71
CA ILE A 200 -1.61 4.18 12.49
C ILE A 200 -2.86 4.48 13.32
N TYR A 201 -3.71 3.49 13.58
CA TYR A 201 -4.92 3.68 14.40
C TYR A 201 -4.58 4.22 15.80
N LEU A 202 -3.66 3.57 16.50
CA LEU A 202 -3.29 3.91 17.88
C LEU A 202 -2.78 5.37 18.01
N PRO A 203 -1.78 5.82 17.22
CA PRO A 203 -1.33 7.21 17.23
C PRO A 203 -2.46 8.22 16.97
N LEU A 204 -3.39 7.90 16.07
CA LEU A 204 -4.50 8.79 15.74
C LEU A 204 -5.54 8.88 16.86
N VAL A 205 -5.86 7.77 17.53
CA VAL A 205 -6.70 7.77 18.75
C VAL A 205 -6.02 8.61 19.83
N LEU A 206 -4.73 8.35 20.10
CA LEU A 206 -3.96 9.09 21.10
C LEU A 206 -3.87 10.58 20.79
N LEU A 207 -3.95 10.99 19.53
CA LEU A 207 -3.94 12.40 19.14
C LEU A 207 -5.23 13.13 19.57
N ILE A 208 -6.39 12.50 19.49
CA ILE A 208 -7.70 13.12 19.76
C ILE A 208 -8.27 12.84 21.16
N GLU A 209 -7.90 11.73 21.78
CA GLU A 209 -8.47 11.29 23.06
C GLU A 209 -7.38 11.08 24.10
N LYS A 210 -7.63 11.59 25.31
CA LYS A 210 -6.68 11.55 26.44
C LYS A 210 -7.25 10.83 27.65
N ARG A 211 -8.57 10.66 27.72
CA ARG A 211 -9.26 10.01 28.83
C ARG A 211 -9.11 8.50 28.68
N LEU A 212 -8.52 7.86 29.69
CA LEU A 212 -8.18 6.44 29.68
C LEU A 212 -9.37 5.53 29.32
N ILE A 213 -10.56 5.81 29.86
CA ILE A 213 -11.76 5.01 29.58
C ILE A 213 -12.13 5.04 28.08
N TYR A 214 -12.04 6.20 27.44
CA TYR A 214 -12.35 6.32 26.01
C TYR A 214 -11.26 5.72 25.14
N LEU A 215 -9.99 5.77 25.57
CA LEU A 215 -8.92 5.02 24.91
C LEU A 215 -9.20 3.51 24.92
N VAL A 216 -9.68 2.97 26.05
CA VAL A 216 -10.10 1.55 26.14
C VAL A 216 -11.29 1.28 25.22
N LEU A 217 -12.32 2.13 25.21
CA LEU A 217 -13.49 1.95 24.35
C LEU A 217 -13.12 1.99 22.85
N TYR A 218 -12.27 2.93 22.43
CA TYR A 218 -11.74 2.95 21.06
C TYR A 218 -10.84 1.75 20.77
N GLY A 219 -10.07 1.27 21.76
CA GLY A 219 -9.32 0.02 21.64
C GLY A 219 -10.23 -1.17 21.35
N LEU A 220 -11.28 -1.36 22.16
CA LEU A 220 -12.28 -2.42 21.99
C LEU A 220 -13.00 -2.33 20.66
N LEU A 221 -13.44 -1.12 20.27
CA LEU A 221 -14.09 -0.91 18.98
C LEU A 221 -13.13 -1.21 17.81
N GLY A 222 -11.87 -0.80 17.92
CA GLY A 222 -10.84 -1.07 16.92
C GLY A 222 -10.58 -2.56 16.70
N VAL A 223 -10.65 -3.40 17.74
CA VAL A 223 -10.44 -4.86 17.59
C VAL A 223 -11.73 -5.66 17.38
N SER A 224 -12.90 -5.02 17.43
CA SER A 224 -14.19 -5.71 17.47
C SER A 224 -14.44 -6.66 16.29
N ILE A 225 -14.21 -6.24 15.04
CA ILE A 225 -14.45 -7.08 13.84
C ILE A 225 -13.45 -8.24 13.77
N THR A 226 -12.21 -8.01 14.21
CA THR A 226 -11.22 -9.08 14.35
C THR A 226 -11.66 -10.09 15.41
N ALA A 227 -12.10 -9.62 16.58
CA ALA A 227 -12.57 -10.48 17.66
C ALA A 227 -13.80 -11.32 17.26
N ILE A 228 -14.74 -10.75 16.50
CA ILE A 228 -15.89 -11.48 15.97
C ILE A 228 -15.43 -12.64 15.06
N GLN A 229 -14.47 -12.40 14.17
CA GLN A 229 -13.96 -13.46 13.30
C GLN A 229 -13.22 -14.56 14.06
N PHE A 230 -12.44 -14.20 15.08
CA PHE A 230 -11.84 -15.19 15.99
C PHE A 230 -12.91 -16.01 16.70
N ALA A 231 -13.97 -15.38 17.21
CA ALA A 231 -15.06 -16.07 17.88
C ALA A 231 -15.78 -17.05 16.93
N LEU A 232 -15.97 -16.68 15.65
CA LEU A 232 -16.61 -17.53 14.65
C LEU A 232 -15.82 -18.82 14.31
N TYR A 233 -14.49 -18.80 14.48
CA TYR A 233 -13.62 -19.94 14.14
C TYR A 233 -12.80 -20.46 15.31
N TRP A 234 -13.15 -20.08 16.54
CA TRP A 234 -12.42 -20.48 17.75
C TRP A 234 -12.38 -21.99 17.95
N HIS A 235 -13.35 -22.72 17.39
CA HIS A 235 -13.43 -24.18 17.44
C HIS A 235 -12.47 -24.90 16.49
N SER A 236 -11.85 -24.20 15.52
CA SER A 236 -10.96 -24.80 14.53
C SER A 236 -9.50 -24.71 14.98
N ASP A 237 -8.92 -25.84 15.37
CA ASP A 237 -7.50 -25.93 15.75
C ASP A 237 -6.58 -25.53 14.58
N ILE A 238 -7.02 -25.80 13.34
CA ILE A 238 -6.32 -25.39 12.13
C ILE A 238 -6.27 -23.87 12.05
N PHE A 239 -7.42 -23.19 12.18
CA PHE A 239 -7.46 -21.73 12.17
C PHE A 239 -6.55 -21.11 13.22
N LEU A 240 -6.63 -21.58 14.47
CA LEU A 240 -5.80 -21.07 15.57
C LEU A 240 -4.31 -21.34 15.29
N GLY A 241 -3.98 -22.54 14.82
CA GLY A 241 -2.62 -22.94 14.44
C GLY A 241 -2.01 -22.05 13.36
N GLU A 242 -2.75 -21.77 12.28
CA GLU A 242 -2.25 -20.92 11.18
C GLU A 242 -2.06 -19.46 11.61
N ILE A 243 -3.05 -18.88 12.31
CA ILE A 243 -2.98 -17.47 12.70
C ILE A 243 -1.90 -17.23 13.77
N PHE A 244 -1.83 -18.07 14.82
CA PHE A 244 -0.78 -17.92 15.83
C PHE A 244 0.59 -18.38 15.32
N GLY A 245 0.64 -19.36 14.44
CA GLY A 245 1.84 -19.80 13.74
C GLY A 245 2.46 -18.67 12.92
N LEU A 246 1.65 -17.93 12.16
CA LEU A 246 2.09 -16.76 11.40
C LEU A 246 2.66 -15.67 12.31
N VAL A 247 1.97 -15.36 13.41
CA VAL A 247 2.43 -14.36 14.40
C VAL A 247 3.77 -14.80 15.00
N SER A 248 3.88 -16.06 15.42
CA SER A 248 5.11 -16.62 15.98
C SER A 248 6.26 -16.56 14.95
N ALA A 249 6.06 -17.04 13.72
CA ALA A 249 7.09 -17.04 12.68
C ALA A 249 7.64 -15.63 12.40
N LYS A 250 6.79 -14.61 12.49
CA LYS A 250 7.19 -13.21 12.30
C LYS A 250 7.77 -12.56 13.55
N ALA A 251 7.45 -13.06 14.75
CA ALA A 251 7.91 -12.52 16.03
C ALA A 251 9.18 -13.20 16.59
N THR A 252 9.34 -14.52 16.45
CA THR A 252 10.42 -15.30 17.08
C THR A 252 11.61 -15.58 16.17
N GLY A 253 11.49 -15.33 14.86
CA GLY A 253 12.55 -15.58 13.87
C GLY A 253 13.77 -14.67 13.96
N HIS A 254 13.82 -13.71 14.90
CA HIS A 254 14.96 -12.80 15.05
C HIS A 254 15.32 -12.65 16.53
N ALA A 255 16.60 -12.83 16.86
CA ALA A 255 17.16 -12.18 18.05
C ALA A 255 16.75 -10.69 18.00
N VAL A 256 16.26 -10.16 19.13
CA VAL A 256 15.82 -8.76 19.26
C VAL A 256 16.93 -7.85 18.75
N SER A 257 16.79 -7.38 17.51
CA SER A 257 17.84 -6.57 16.89
C SER A 257 17.81 -5.16 17.49
N ILE A 258 18.97 -4.51 17.56
CA ILE A 258 19.04 -3.11 17.99
C ILE A 258 18.11 -2.20 17.17
N ARG A 259 17.90 -2.53 15.89
CA ARG A 259 16.97 -1.82 14.99
C ARG A 259 15.52 -1.94 15.45
N PHE A 260 15.11 -3.13 15.87
CA PHE A 260 13.78 -3.37 16.44
C PHE A 260 13.58 -2.52 17.71
N VAL A 261 14.56 -2.53 18.62
CA VAL A 261 14.47 -1.77 19.87
C VAL A 261 14.36 -0.27 19.60
N ILE A 262 15.25 0.28 18.76
CA ILE A 262 15.25 1.71 18.41
C ILE A 262 13.91 2.11 17.77
N ALA A 263 13.40 1.31 16.82
CA ALA A 263 12.16 1.64 16.14
C ALA A 263 10.94 1.60 17.08
N ASN A 264 10.88 0.64 18.00
CA ASN A 264 9.81 0.58 18.99
C ASN A 264 9.90 1.72 20.02
N ILE A 265 11.12 2.09 20.45
CA ILE A 265 11.32 3.28 21.30
C ILE A 265 10.86 4.55 20.56
N ALA A 266 11.24 4.71 19.30
CA ALA A 266 10.83 5.86 18.48
C ALA A 266 9.30 5.90 18.27
N TYR A 267 8.68 4.75 18.00
CA TYR A 267 7.23 4.64 17.88
C TYR A 267 6.51 4.95 19.19
N GLY A 268 7.01 4.42 20.31
CA GLY A 268 6.51 4.72 21.66
C GLY A 268 6.66 6.20 22.01
N ALA A 269 7.81 6.81 21.72
CA ALA A 269 8.05 8.23 21.92
C ALA A 269 7.11 9.10 21.07
N MET A 270 6.84 8.72 19.82
CA MET A 270 5.84 9.38 18.99
C MET A 270 4.43 9.24 19.58
N CYS A 271 4.03 8.06 20.05
CA CYS A 271 2.74 7.86 20.70
C CYS A 271 2.59 8.72 21.97
N LEU A 272 3.62 8.76 22.82
CA LEU A 272 3.67 9.62 24.00
C LEU A 272 3.59 11.10 23.62
N TYR A 273 4.34 11.53 22.60
CA TYR A 273 4.26 12.90 22.08
C TYR A 273 2.84 13.26 21.65
N LEU A 274 2.16 12.40 20.88
CA LEU A 274 0.80 12.65 20.41
C LEU A 274 -0.21 12.67 21.57
N TYR A 275 -0.06 11.76 22.54
CA TYR A 275 -0.85 11.74 23.76
C TYR A 275 -0.72 13.06 24.53
N PHE A 276 0.51 13.51 24.82
CA PHE A 276 0.72 14.77 25.57
C PHE A 276 0.57 16.04 24.74
N SER A 277 0.44 15.93 23.41
CA SER A 277 0.31 17.09 22.55
C SER A 277 -1.00 17.85 22.83
N LYS A 278 -0.87 19.14 23.14
CA LYS A 278 -2.00 20.06 23.19
C LYS A 278 -2.31 20.51 21.77
N LEU A 279 -3.34 19.93 21.18
CA LEU A 279 -3.85 20.30 19.86
C LEU A 279 -5.34 20.55 19.96
N ASP A 280 -5.74 21.78 19.71
CA ASP A 280 -7.15 22.09 19.52
C ASP A 280 -7.52 21.84 18.05
N ILE A 281 -8.16 20.70 17.80
CA ILE A 281 -8.58 20.27 16.45
C ILE A 281 -9.71 21.15 15.86
N THR A 282 -10.34 22.00 16.67
CA THR A 282 -11.36 22.96 16.23
C THR A 282 -10.72 24.30 15.90
N ALA A 283 -9.75 24.75 16.71
CA ALA A 283 -9.05 26.00 16.46
C ALA A 283 -7.95 25.90 15.36
N ASP A 284 -7.26 24.76 15.22
CA ASP A 284 -6.21 24.55 14.20
C ASP A 284 -6.37 23.22 13.45
N PRO A 285 -7.40 23.09 12.60
CA PRO A 285 -7.63 21.89 11.79
C PRO A 285 -6.46 21.58 10.85
N GLN A 286 -5.72 22.60 10.41
CA GLN A 286 -4.57 22.40 9.52
C GLN A 286 -3.40 21.71 10.23
N ALA A 287 -3.07 22.13 11.45
CA ALA A 287 -2.07 21.43 12.25
C ALA A 287 -2.51 19.98 12.55
N TRP A 288 -3.81 19.77 12.76
CA TRP A 288 -4.36 18.43 12.97
C TRP A 288 -4.20 17.51 11.75
N TYR A 289 -4.58 17.98 10.56
CA TYR A 289 -4.42 17.21 9.33
C TYR A 289 -2.95 16.89 9.05
N ARG A 290 -2.07 17.89 9.17
CA ARG A 290 -0.63 17.71 8.98
C ARG A 290 -0.08 16.68 9.97
N ARG A 291 -0.37 16.80 11.27
CA ARG A 291 0.10 15.83 12.28
C ARG A 291 -0.44 14.42 12.00
N THR A 292 -1.68 14.30 11.56
CA THR A 292 -2.30 13.01 11.21
C THR A 292 -1.55 12.31 10.08
N ILE A 293 -1.33 13.02 8.96
CA ILE A 293 -0.65 12.44 7.79
C ILE A 293 0.79 12.05 8.13
N PHE A 294 1.54 12.93 8.79
CA PHE A 294 2.93 12.63 9.15
C PHE A 294 3.06 11.58 10.26
N ALA A 295 2.10 11.46 11.17
CA ALA A 295 2.04 10.36 12.13
C ALA A 295 1.83 9.02 11.42
N CYS A 296 0.95 8.95 10.41
CA CYS A 296 0.76 7.74 9.61
C CYS A 296 2.04 7.34 8.86
N ILE A 297 2.72 8.32 8.24
CA ILE A 297 4.00 8.09 7.53
C ILE A 297 5.05 7.59 8.50
N LEU A 298 5.27 8.27 9.63
CA LEU A 298 6.30 7.89 10.61
C LEU A 298 6.02 6.50 11.21
N SER A 299 4.77 6.18 11.51
CA SER A 299 4.37 4.86 12.02
C SER A 299 4.77 3.75 11.06
N TYR A 300 4.43 3.87 9.77
CA TYR A 300 4.77 2.85 8.79
C TYR A 300 6.24 2.86 8.37
N ALA A 301 6.88 4.02 8.30
CA ALA A 301 8.31 4.11 8.00
C ALA A 301 9.14 3.39 9.08
N LEU A 302 8.80 3.60 10.36
CA LEU A 302 9.38 2.87 11.48
C LEU A 302 9.11 1.37 11.33
N PHE A 303 7.84 0.97 11.15
CA PHE A 303 7.45 -0.43 10.96
C PHE A 303 8.26 -1.16 9.88
N PHE A 304 8.33 -0.60 8.67
CA PHE A 304 9.04 -1.22 7.55
C PHE A 304 10.57 -1.23 7.72
N SER A 305 11.10 -0.46 8.68
CA SER A 305 12.55 -0.44 8.97
C SER A 305 13.01 -1.62 9.82
N TRP A 306 12.11 -2.38 10.44
CA TRP A 306 12.47 -3.49 11.32
C TRP A 306 11.73 -4.80 11.08
N VAL A 307 10.57 -4.80 10.43
CA VAL A 307 9.84 -6.04 10.13
C VAL A 307 10.41 -6.70 8.87
N LEU A 308 10.34 -8.03 8.80
CA LEU A 308 10.40 -8.73 7.51
C LEU A 308 9.09 -8.47 6.77
N TRP A 309 9.12 -7.49 5.87
CA TRP A 309 7.96 -7.11 5.07
C TRP A 309 7.92 -7.90 3.75
N HIS A 310 6.71 -8.06 3.21
CA HIS A 310 6.53 -8.52 1.84
C HIS A 310 6.31 -7.32 0.90
N PRO A 311 6.80 -7.37 -0.36
CA PRO A 311 6.84 -6.21 -1.25
C PRO A 311 5.53 -5.45 -1.43
N GLN A 312 4.41 -6.15 -1.49
CA GLN A 312 3.09 -5.54 -1.66
C GLN A 312 2.63 -4.72 -0.45
N TRP A 313 3.17 -4.95 0.76
CA TRP A 313 2.75 -4.23 1.98
C TRP A 313 3.07 -2.73 1.93
N ILE A 314 4.04 -2.31 1.10
CA ILE A 314 4.43 -0.89 1.00
C ILE A 314 3.28 -0.02 0.46
N ILE A 315 2.25 -0.62 -0.13
CA ILE A 315 1.02 0.11 -0.47
C ILE A 315 0.35 0.78 0.74
N LEU A 316 0.54 0.25 1.96
CA LEU A 316 -0.04 0.79 3.20
C LEU A 316 0.40 2.22 3.52
N ILE A 317 1.67 2.57 3.26
CA ILE A 317 2.21 3.92 3.50
C ILE A 317 1.97 4.87 2.31
N THR A 318 1.82 4.30 1.11
CA THR A 318 1.79 5.04 -0.16
C THR A 318 0.73 6.15 -0.24
N PRO A 319 -0.54 5.98 0.18
CA PRO A 319 -1.50 7.08 0.11
C PRO A 319 -1.14 8.24 1.03
N PHE A 320 -0.48 7.98 2.16
CA PHE A 320 -0.05 9.02 3.09
C PHE A 320 1.15 9.82 2.56
N ILE A 321 2.09 9.15 1.88
CA ILE A 321 3.15 9.85 1.13
C ILE A 321 2.52 10.74 0.05
N CYS A 322 1.52 10.25 -0.69
CA CYS A 322 0.85 11.07 -1.70
C CYS A 322 0.11 12.26 -1.07
N LEU A 323 -0.56 12.08 0.07
CA LEU A 323 -1.23 13.16 0.81
C LEU A 323 -0.25 14.17 1.41
N SER A 324 1.01 13.79 1.67
CA SER A 324 2.01 14.73 2.20
C SER A 324 2.35 15.84 1.22
N TYR A 325 2.13 15.64 -0.10
CA TYR A 325 2.35 16.67 -1.12
C TYR A 325 1.50 17.93 -0.90
N SER A 326 0.35 17.82 -0.24
CA SER A 326 -0.44 18.98 0.18
C SER A 326 0.33 19.89 1.15
N PHE A 327 1.33 19.35 1.85
CA PHE A 327 2.14 20.05 2.85
C PHE A 327 3.62 20.19 2.44
N THR A 328 4.01 19.73 1.25
CA THR A 328 5.39 19.80 0.76
C THR A 328 5.50 20.88 -0.32
N ARG A 329 6.45 21.81 -0.14
CA ARG A 329 6.69 22.90 -1.08
C ARG A 329 7.54 22.43 -2.26
N ASN A 330 8.65 21.73 -1.99
CA ASN A 330 9.56 21.27 -3.05
C ASN A 330 9.15 19.89 -3.59
N GLN A 331 8.10 19.89 -4.42
CA GLN A 331 7.54 18.68 -5.02
C GLN A 331 8.46 18.02 -6.05
N LYS A 332 9.31 18.78 -6.73
CA LYS A 332 10.31 18.23 -7.68
C LYS A 332 11.27 17.27 -6.98
N THR A 333 11.83 17.68 -5.85
CA THR A 333 12.73 16.83 -5.08
C THR A 333 12.02 15.57 -4.59
N MET A 334 10.76 15.68 -4.13
CA MET A 334 9.97 14.51 -3.76
C MET A 334 9.74 13.55 -4.92
N LEU A 335 9.40 14.05 -6.11
CA LEU A 335 9.23 13.23 -7.32
C LEU A 335 10.53 12.49 -7.68
N CYS A 336 11.68 13.16 -7.62
CA CYS A 336 12.98 12.53 -7.86
C CYS A 336 13.26 11.41 -6.84
N ILE A 337 12.99 11.65 -5.56
CA ILE A 337 13.16 10.64 -4.51
C ILE A 337 12.21 9.46 -4.73
N GLU A 338 10.97 9.69 -5.17
CA GLU A 338 10.04 8.61 -5.52
C GLU A 338 10.53 7.76 -6.71
N ILE A 339 11.06 8.38 -7.76
CA ILE A 339 11.62 7.67 -8.91
C ILE A 339 12.79 6.78 -8.46
N LEU A 340 13.77 7.38 -7.78
CA LEU A 340 14.97 6.66 -7.34
C LEU A 340 14.65 5.61 -6.27
N GLY A 341 13.75 5.94 -5.35
CA GLY A 341 13.29 5.05 -4.30
C GLY A 341 12.52 3.85 -4.84
N TYR A 342 11.69 4.04 -5.86
CA TYR A 342 11.02 2.93 -6.53
C TYR A 342 11.99 2.06 -7.33
N LEU A 343 12.94 2.64 -8.07
CA LEU A 343 13.98 1.85 -8.75
C LEU A 343 14.79 1.03 -7.73
N GLY A 344 15.14 1.63 -6.59
CA GLY A 344 15.74 0.92 -5.47
C GLY A 344 14.84 -0.20 -4.94
N PHE A 345 13.56 0.05 -4.74
CA PHE A 345 12.58 -0.96 -4.32
C PHE A 345 12.49 -2.13 -5.32
N ALA A 346 12.33 -1.86 -6.62
CA ALA A 346 12.16 -2.88 -7.64
C ALA A 346 13.42 -3.74 -7.79
N ILE A 347 14.61 -3.13 -7.83
CA ILE A 347 15.90 -3.84 -7.87
C ILE A 347 16.07 -4.71 -6.62
N TYR A 348 15.74 -4.16 -5.44
CA TYR A 348 15.79 -4.91 -4.18
C TYR A 348 14.84 -6.11 -4.21
N CYS A 349 13.61 -5.92 -4.71
CA CYS A 349 12.63 -7.01 -4.80
C CYS A 349 13.10 -8.14 -5.71
N MET A 350 13.53 -7.81 -6.93
CA MET A 350 14.00 -8.78 -7.92
C MET A 350 15.21 -9.60 -7.48
N ASN A 351 16.05 -9.04 -6.59
CA ASN A 351 17.24 -9.72 -6.08
C ASN A 351 17.02 -10.45 -4.74
N ASN A 352 15.98 -10.08 -3.98
CA ASN A 352 15.71 -10.64 -2.66
C ASN A 352 14.62 -11.73 -2.69
N TRP A 353 13.71 -11.67 -3.66
CA TRP A 353 12.66 -12.68 -3.89
C TRP A 353 12.76 -13.27 -5.29
N VAL A 354 13.93 -13.82 -5.60
CA VAL A 354 14.22 -14.50 -6.86
C VAL A 354 13.23 -15.65 -7.08
N GLY A 355 12.64 -15.72 -8.27
CA GLY A 355 11.61 -16.69 -8.66
C GLY A 355 10.22 -16.45 -8.06
N ASN A 356 9.98 -15.32 -7.38
CA ASN A 356 8.69 -15.02 -6.75
C ASN A 356 8.23 -13.58 -7.01
N VAL A 357 9.09 -12.59 -6.75
CA VAL A 357 8.77 -11.15 -6.95
C VAL A 357 9.72 -10.52 -7.96
N ASP A 358 9.78 -11.16 -9.12
CA ASP A 358 10.62 -10.79 -10.25
C ASP A 358 9.88 -10.99 -11.59
N ASN A 359 10.60 -11.20 -12.69
CA ASN A 359 10.04 -11.44 -14.01
C ASN A 359 9.18 -12.71 -14.09
N THR A 360 9.34 -13.69 -13.21
CA THR A 360 8.55 -14.94 -13.21
C THR A 360 7.07 -14.71 -12.94
N MET A 361 6.69 -13.58 -12.33
CA MET A 361 5.28 -13.20 -12.16
C MET A 361 4.53 -13.10 -13.50
N ILE A 362 5.24 -13.00 -14.63
CA ILE A 362 4.60 -13.00 -15.95
C ILE A 362 3.87 -14.32 -16.25
N TYR A 363 4.35 -15.45 -15.70
CA TYR A 363 3.68 -16.75 -15.85
C TYR A 363 2.39 -16.87 -15.06
N GLY A 364 2.23 -16.06 -14.01
CA GLY A 364 0.96 -15.94 -13.31
C GLY A 364 -0.07 -15.09 -14.06
N GLY A 365 0.39 -14.28 -15.03
CA GLY A 365 -0.47 -13.39 -15.83
C GLY A 365 -1.45 -14.13 -16.73
N VAL A 366 -2.33 -13.36 -17.36
CA VAL A 366 -3.39 -13.87 -18.26
C VAL A 366 -2.81 -14.66 -19.43
N PHE A 367 -1.66 -14.24 -19.93
CA PHE A 367 -0.96 -14.86 -21.07
C PHE A 367 0.13 -15.86 -20.65
N GLY A 368 0.25 -16.18 -19.35
CA GLY A 368 1.35 -16.99 -18.84
C GLY A 368 1.51 -18.36 -19.52
N GLY A 369 0.40 -19.00 -19.91
CA GLY A 369 0.40 -20.33 -20.54
C GLY A 369 0.85 -20.37 -22.01
N ILE A 370 1.01 -19.21 -22.67
CA ILE A 370 1.47 -19.13 -24.07
C ILE A 370 2.86 -18.51 -24.20
N LEU A 371 3.48 -18.10 -23.08
CA LEU A 371 4.82 -17.53 -23.08
C LEU A 371 5.87 -18.64 -23.13
N PRO A 372 7.00 -18.41 -23.83
CA PRO A 372 8.12 -19.33 -23.77
C PRO A 372 8.70 -19.38 -22.36
N GLN A 373 9.32 -20.50 -22.01
CA GLN A 373 10.07 -20.63 -20.76
C GLN A 373 11.27 -19.68 -20.76
N MET A 374 11.54 -19.08 -19.60
CA MET A 374 12.62 -18.11 -19.40
C MET A 374 13.76 -18.85 -18.71
N HIS A 375 14.95 -18.76 -19.31
CA HIS A 375 16.17 -19.31 -18.74
C HIS A 375 16.96 -18.29 -17.92
N THR A 376 16.58 -17.02 -17.97
CA THR A 376 17.23 -15.93 -17.24
C THR A 376 16.24 -15.24 -16.30
N LEU A 377 16.71 -14.93 -15.09
CA LEU A 377 15.97 -14.18 -14.08
C LEU A 377 16.44 -12.73 -14.05
N ALA A 378 15.60 -11.86 -13.51
CA ALA A 378 15.91 -10.44 -13.37
C ALA A 378 17.18 -10.21 -12.52
N SER A 379 17.42 -11.07 -11.53
CA SER A 379 18.64 -11.08 -10.73
C SER A 379 19.90 -11.30 -11.57
N ASP A 380 19.83 -12.10 -12.64
CA ASP A 380 20.97 -12.40 -13.52
C ASP A 380 21.31 -11.20 -14.42
N VAL A 381 20.30 -10.41 -14.79
CA VAL A 381 20.47 -9.21 -15.62
C VAL A 381 20.95 -8.01 -14.80
N ILE A 382 20.36 -7.79 -13.63
CA ILE A 382 20.62 -6.60 -12.80
C ILE A 382 21.87 -6.80 -11.93
N GLY A 383 22.04 -8.01 -11.40
CA GLY A 383 23.14 -8.40 -10.51
C GLY A 383 23.03 -7.84 -9.09
N HIS A 384 23.55 -8.61 -8.12
CA HIS A 384 23.51 -8.27 -6.69
C HIS A 384 24.34 -7.04 -6.28
N LYS A 385 25.23 -6.53 -7.13
CA LYS A 385 26.11 -5.38 -6.82
C LYS A 385 25.36 -4.12 -6.40
N TRP A 386 24.09 -3.99 -6.81
CA TRP A 386 23.25 -2.83 -6.48
C TRP A 386 22.41 -3.00 -5.21
N MET A 387 22.50 -4.13 -4.50
CA MET A 387 21.65 -4.44 -3.33
C MET A 387 21.79 -3.44 -2.17
N ALA A 388 23.00 -2.94 -1.91
CA ALA A 388 23.21 -1.96 -0.85
C ALA A 388 22.59 -0.61 -1.21
N LEU A 389 22.88 -0.10 -2.42
CA LEU A 389 22.36 1.18 -2.90
C LEU A 389 20.83 1.15 -3.03
N SER A 390 20.29 0.11 -3.65
CA SER A 390 18.84 -0.05 -3.87
C SER A 390 18.05 -0.03 -2.55
N ARG A 391 18.55 -0.74 -1.53
CA ARG A 391 17.99 -0.71 -0.18
C ARG A 391 18.06 0.68 0.46
N THR A 392 19.18 1.38 0.33
CA THR A 392 19.31 2.76 0.85
C THR A 392 18.34 3.72 0.17
N LEU A 393 18.20 3.65 -1.15
CA LEU A 393 17.25 4.47 -1.91
C LEU A 393 15.80 4.19 -1.50
N PHE A 394 15.44 2.92 -1.35
CA PHE A 394 14.11 2.51 -0.89
C PHE A 394 13.79 3.04 0.52
N TYR A 395 14.68 2.84 1.50
CA TYR A 395 14.45 3.36 2.85
C TYR A 395 14.45 4.89 2.86
N GLY A 396 15.26 5.55 2.02
CA GLY A 396 15.24 6.99 1.83
C GLY A 396 13.85 7.51 1.41
N LEU A 397 13.15 6.79 0.53
CA LEU A 397 11.78 7.12 0.13
C LEU A 397 10.80 7.07 1.31
N LEU A 398 10.87 6.05 2.18
CA LEU A 398 9.94 5.91 3.30
C LEU A 398 9.97 7.11 4.26
N TYR A 399 11.16 7.71 4.44
CA TYR A 399 11.36 8.86 5.33
C TYR A 399 11.37 10.22 4.60
N ALA A 400 11.30 10.23 3.27
CA ALA A 400 11.42 11.45 2.47
C ALA A 400 10.43 12.55 2.86
N PRO A 401 9.12 12.29 3.07
CA PRO A 401 8.20 13.34 3.50
C PRO A 401 8.61 14.01 4.82
N LEU A 402 9.10 13.22 5.78
CA LEU A 402 9.51 13.70 7.10
C LEU A 402 10.79 14.55 7.00
N LEU A 403 11.75 14.11 6.19
CA LEU A 403 12.97 14.88 5.91
C LEU A 403 12.64 16.22 5.25
N MET A 404 11.78 16.22 4.23
CA MET A 404 11.33 17.46 3.58
C MET A 404 10.63 18.40 4.57
N MET A 405 9.78 17.85 5.43
CA MET A 405 9.11 18.62 6.48
C MET A 405 10.09 19.35 7.42
N VAL A 406 11.21 18.71 7.75
CA VAL A 406 12.27 19.29 8.60
C VAL A 406 13.09 20.30 7.81
N LEU A 407 13.55 19.94 6.62
CA LEU A 407 14.39 20.81 5.78
C LEU A 407 13.68 22.13 5.42
N GLU A 408 12.40 22.06 5.06
CA GLU A 408 11.60 23.26 4.72
C GLU A 408 11.34 24.18 5.93
N ARG A 409 11.55 23.69 7.16
CA ARG A 409 11.48 24.51 8.39
C ARG A 409 12.76 25.29 8.65
N PHE A 410 13.91 24.74 8.25
CA PHE A 410 15.23 25.34 8.45
C PHE A 410 15.71 26.18 7.27
N ASP A 411 14.93 26.28 6.19
CA ASP A 411 15.23 27.13 5.04
C ASP A 411 14.38 28.42 5.04
N PRO A 412 14.81 29.50 5.74
CA PRO A 412 14.21 30.82 5.63
C PRO A 412 14.57 31.53 4.30
N MET A 413 15.49 31.00 3.48
CA MET A 413 15.88 31.62 2.20
C MET A 413 14.86 31.37 1.08
N ILE A 414 14.01 30.35 1.19
CA ILE A 414 12.87 30.15 0.26
C ILE A 414 11.70 31.10 0.59
N ALA A 415 11.59 31.63 1.82
CA ALA A 415 10.54 32.57 2.21
C ALA A 415 10.67 33.96 1.56
N ARG A 416 11.79 34.26 0.88
CA ARG A 416 12.10 35.61 0.35
C ARG A 416 12.14 35.76 -1.16
N LYS A 417 11.89 34.72 -1.96
CA LYS A 417 11.96 34.84 -3.43
C LYS A 417 10.69 34.36 -4.11
N SER A 418 9.67 35.23 -4.07
CA SER A 418 8.64 35.32 -5.10
C SER A 418 9.14 35.99 -6.39
N ASP A 419 10.45 36.26 -6.52
CA ASP A 419 11.01 36.99 -7.65
C ASP A 419 12.17 36.23 -8.31
N GLY A 420 11.83 35.60 -9.43
CA GLY A 420 12.62 35.63 -10.67
C GLY A 420 14.04 35.06 -10.76
N SER A 421 14.70 34.60 -9.69
CA SER A 421 16.12 34.18 -9.79
C SER A 421 16.37 32.71 -9.45
N LYS A 422 16.79 31.98 -10.48
CA LYS A 422 17.45 30.67 -10.39
C LYS A 422 18.76 30.83 -9.63
N LEU A 423 18.84 30.33 -8.39
CA LEU A 423 19.95 29.51 -7.90
C LEU A 423 19.65 29.07 -6.47
N GLY A 424 19.63 27.76 -6.26
CA GLY A 424 19.62 27.10 -4.96
C GLY A 424 20.33 25.76 -5.13
N PHE A 425 21.05 25.34 -4.10
CA PHE A 425 22.11 24.30 -4.08
C PHE A 425 21.69 22.86 -4.46
N TRP A 426 20.57 22.69 -5.16
CA TRP A 426 20.06 21.45 -5.75
C TRP A 426 19.50 21.66 -7.17
N ALA A 427 19.94 22.71 -7.87
CA ALA A 427 19.61 22.92 -9.27
C ALA A 427 20.32 21.90 -10.18
N ILE A 428 20.07 20.61 -9.95
CA ILE A 428 20.16 19.65 -11.04
C ILE A 428 19.22 20.23 -12.11
N GLY A 429 19.73 20.45 -13.31
CA GLY A 429 18.97 20.95 -14.46
C GLY A 429 17.92 19.95 -14.95
N LEU A 430 17.20 19.32 -14.02
CA LEU A 430 16.17 18.35 -14.27
C LEU A 430 14.92 19.06 -14.78
N SER A 431 14.25 18.31 -15.62
CA SER A 431 13.05 18.63 -16.35
C SER A 431 11.91 19.25 -15.52
N SER A 432 10.88 19.77 -16.19
CA SER A 432 9.71 20.34 -15.51
C SER A 432 9.05 19.36 -14.51
N GLU A 433 8.26 19.85 -13.54
CA GLU A 433 7.47 18.98 -12.64
C GLU A 433 6.61 17.99 -13.40
N ARG A 434 6.03 18.45 -14.52
CA ARG A 434 5.25 17.60 -15.40
C ARG A 434 6.10 16.46 -15.98
N THR A 435 7.28 16.78 -16.49
CA THR A 435 8.18 15.75 -17.03
C THR A 435 8.62 14.75 -15.97
N LEU A 436 8.92 15.19 -14.75
CA LEU A 436 9.24 14.27 -13.64
C LEU A 436 8.05 13.40 -13.25
N PHE A 437 6.84 13.96 -13.24
CA PHE A 437 5.60 13.21 -13.01
C PHE A 437 5.39 12.13 -14.09
N ASP A 438 5.61 12.48 -15.35
CA ASP A 438 5.48 11.55 -16.48
C ASP A 438 6.56 10.46 -16.42
N ILE A 439 7.83 10.81 -16.14
CA ILE A 439 8.92 9.84 -15.93
C ILE A 439 8.60 8.89 -14.78
N ARG A 440 8.10 9.41 -13.65
CA ARG A 440 7.69 8.61 -12.49
C ARG A 440 6.65 7.57 -12.89
N PHE A 441 5.65 7.96 -13.68
CA PHE A 441 4.64 7.02 -14.18
C PHE A 441 5.23 5.99 -15.15
N LEU A 442 6.07 6.40 -16.10
CA LEU A 442 6.68 5.47 -17.05
C LEU A 442 7.60 4.45 -16.36
N VAL A 443 8.36 4.89 -15.37
CA VAL A 443 9.19 4.00 -14.54
C VAL A 443 8.31 3.00 -13.79
N ALA A 444 7.16 3.41 -13.25
CA ALA A 444 6.20 2.54 -12.58
C ALA A 444 5.74 1.35 -13.43
N THR A 445 5.40 1.62 -14.68
CA THR A 445 4.74 0.64 -15.56
C THR A 445 5.74 -0.17 -16.36
N TYR A 446 6.79 0.47 -16.88
CA TYR A 446 7.66 -0.15 -17.87
C TYR A 446 8.93 -0.79 -17.31
N PHE A 447 9.36 -0.47 -16.08
CA PHE A 447 10.60 -1.07 -15.54
C PHE A 447 10.51 -2.61 -15.48
N TYR A 448 9.44 -3.16 -14.87
CA TYR A 448 9.22 -4.60 -14.80
C TYR A 448 9.01 -5.22 -16.19
N ILE A 449 8.28 -4.55 -17.08
CA ILE A 449 8.04 -5.01 -18.46
C ILE A 449 9.37 -5.12 -19.23
N LEU A 450 10.21 -4.09 -19.17
CA LEU A 450 11.48 -4.04 -19.87
C LEU A 450 12.45 -5.10 -19.37
N VAL A 451 12.59 -5.25 -18.05
CA VAL A 451 13.43 -6.30 -17.47
C VAL A 451 12.95 -7.68 -17.90
N THR A 452 11.63 -7.90 -17.89
CA THR A 452 11.04 -9.19 -18.32
C THR A 452 11.26 -9.44 -19.82
N ALA A 453 11.09 -8.43 -20.67
CA ALA A 453 11.35 -8.53 -22.10
C ALA A 453 12.81 -8.88 -22.40
N VAL A 454 13.77 -8.30 -21.66
CA VAL A 454 15.19 -8.66 -21.77
C VAL A 454 15.42 -10.12 -21.37
N CYS A 455 14.76 -10.60 -20.31
CA CYS A 455 14.90 -12.00 -19.87
C CYS A 455 14.29 -12.98 -20.88
N LEU A 456 13.15 -12.63 -21.49
CA LEU A 456 12.52 -13.40 -22.56
C LEU A 456 13.36 -13.45 -23.84
N TYR A 457 14.05 -12.36 -24.19
CA TYR A 457 14.90 -12.31 -25.39
C TYR A 457 16.23 -13.06 -25.23
N ARG A 458 16.72 -13.20 -24.00
CA ARG A 458 17.98 -13.89 -23.69
C ARG A 458 17.80 -15.39 -23.42
N GLY A 459 16.57 -15.88 -23.29
CA GLY A 459 16.23 -17.30 -23.28
C GLY A 459 15.95 -17.78 -24.69
#